data_AF-A0A8S9H848-F1
#
_entry.id   AF-A0A8S9H848-F1
#
_cell.length_a   1.000
_cell.length_b   1.000
_cell.length_c   1.000
_cell.angle_alpha   90.00
_cell.angle_beta   90.00
_cell.angle_gamma   90.00
#
_symmetry.space_group_name_H-M   'P 1'
#
loop_
_entity.id
_entity.type
_entity.pdbx_description
1 polymer ?
#
loop_
_entity_poly.entity_id
_entity_poly.type
_entity_poly.pdbx_seq_one_letter_code
_entity_poly.pdbx_strand_id
1 'polypeptide(L)'
;MTVKERETESTEENAKEREDNAGERGTMRNDEDGTMDETQTQSHDLRSIEEPFDSVKNVEGSVVVRYGEIEKMKEARLGLGPGRGPNEGGGLSVPSKVKALTVPVASVSCGGFFTMALTQEGQLWNWGANSNYELGRGDNLGGWEPIPVPSLEGVRITQIACGGYHSLALTEEGKVLSWGHGGHGQLGNASLRNQQVPTEIEALADKKIVFIACGGSSSAAITDGGELWMWGNAKDFQLGVPGLPEIQTCPVQVNFLTEEDELGPHKVISVSIGASHALCLVSRSH
;
A
#
# COMPACT_ATOMS: atom_id res chain seq x y z
N MET A 1 54.19 55.53 6.72
CA MET A 1 54.75 55.01 5.45
C MET A 1 53.64 54.98 4.40
N THR A 2 54.00 54.91 3.12
CA THR A 2 53.19 55.38 1.97
C THR A 2 52.08 54.43 1.53
N VAL A 3 51.05 55.02 0.92
CA VAL A 3 49.94 54.43 0.14
C VAL A 3 50.44 53.60 -1.06
N LYS A 4 49.75 52.51 -1.45
CA LYS A 4 49.18 52.32 -2.82
C LYS A 4 48.41 51.02 -3.05
N GLU A 5 47.36 51.12 -3.86
CA GLU A 5 46.66 50.01 -4.50
C GLU A 5 47.51 49.30 -5.56
N ARG A 6 47.04 48.14 -6.04
CA ARG A 6 47.15 47.73 -7.45
C ARG A 6 46.07 46.71 -7.82
N GLU A 7 45.20 47.12 -8.74
CA GLU A 7 44.43 46.24 -9.62
C GLU A 7 45.25 45.92 -10.88
N THR A 8 44.96 44.77 -11.49
CA THR A 8 45.04 44.37 -12.93
C THR A 8 44.46 42.93 -12.96
N GLU A 9 43.38 42.58 -13.68
CA GLU A 9 43.28 42.34 -15.15
C GLU A 9 44.49 41.56 -15.73
N SER A 10 44.43 40.53 -16.59
CA SER A 10 43.38 39.68 -17.19
C SER A 10 44.09 38.37 -17.69
N THR A 11 43.55 37.36 -18.41
CA THR A 11 42.25 37.09 -19.09
C THR A 11 42.04 35.54 -19.19
N GLU A 12 40.94 35.09 -19.81
CA GLU A 12 40.81 33.89 -20.68
C GLU A 12 41.52 32.56 -20.32
N GLU A 13 40.73 31.56 -19.86
CA GLU A 13 40.54 30.31 -20.62
C GLU A 13 39.31 29.50 -20.10
N ASN A 14 38.79 28.61 -20.94
CA ASN A 14 37.74 27.61 -20.63
C ASN A 14 36.30 28.09 -20.38
N ALA A 15 35.80 28.94 -21.29
CA ALA A 15 34.38 28.98 -21.65
C ALA A 15 34.20 28.47 -23.09
N LYS A 16 34.18 27.14 -23.31
CA LYS A 16 33.99 26.56 -24.63
C LYS A 16 33.31 25.18 -24.60
N GLU A 17 32.00 25.16 -24.32
CA GLU A 17 31.10 24.05 -24.65
C GLU A 17 29.62 24.49 -24.56
N ARG A 18 29.25 25.53 -25.33
CA ARG A 18 27.85 25.98 -25.55
C ARG A 18 27.66 26.61 -26.93
N GLU A 19 27.89 25.83 -27.97
CA GLU A 19 27.34 26.10 -29.30
C GLU A 19 26.79 24.77 -29.84
N ASP A 20 25.46 24.67 -29.91
CA ASP A 20 24.74 24.11 -31.06
C ASP A 20 23.23 24.29 -30.91
N ASN A 21 22.55 24.49 -32.05
CA ASN A 21 21.11 24.66 -32.24
C ASN A 21 20.42 25.86 -31.57
N ALA A 22 20.55 27.01 -32.23
CA ALA A 22 19.50 28.03 -32.26
C ALA A 22 19.03 28.30 -33.70
N GLY A 23 17.80 27.87 -34.00
CA GLY A 23 16.90 28.57 -34.94
C GLY A 23 16.80 28.05 -36.38
N GLU A 24 15.58 27.64 -36.73
CA GLU A 24 14.87 28.31 -37.83
C GLU A 24 13.35 28.30 -37.56
N ARG A 25 12.66 29.41 -37.88
CA ARG A 25 11.20 29.53 -37.80
C ARG A 25 10.63 29.60 -39.22
N GLY A 26 9.66 28.75 -39.53
CA GLY A 26 8.82 28.82 -40.74
C GLY A 26 7.34 28.95 -40.38
N THR A 27 6.55 29.66 -41.19
CA THR A 27 5.18 30.12 -40.86
C THR A 27 4.06 29.26 -41.46
N MET A 28 2.86 29.43 -40.87
CA MET A 28 1.56 28.80 -41.18
C MET A 28 1.24 28.45 -42.65
N ARG A 29 0.51 27.34 -42.81
CA ARG A 29 -0.71 27.24 -43.64
C ARG A 29 -1.59 26.06 -43.20
N ASN A 30 -2.91 26.22 -43.32
CA ASN A 30 -3.86 25.11 -43.35
C ASN A 30 -3.77 24.41 -44.71
N ASP A 31 -4.22 23.15 -44.79
CA ASP A 31 -5.24 22.70 -45.76
C ASP A 31 -5.67 21.25 -45.43
N GLU A 32 -6.83 20.84 -45.94
CA GLU A 32 -7.56 19.61 -45.58
C GLU A 32 -7.21 18.42 -46.49
N ASP A 33 -6.98 17.24 -45.92
CA ASP A 33 -7.36 15.90 -46.41
C ASP A 33 -6.83 14.87 -45.38
N GLY A 34 -7.47 13.75 -45.07
CA GLY A 34 -8.57 13.08 -45.76
C GLY A 34 -8.28 11.59 -45.86
N THR A 35 -8.47 10.82 -44.77
CA THR A 35 -8.74 9.37 -44.78
C THR A 35 -9.01 8.86 -43.36
N MET A 36 -10.18 8.26 -43.14
CA MET A 36 -10.48 7.45 -41.95
C MET A 36 -10.10 5.99 -42.24
N ASP A 37 -9.58 5.28 -41.25
CA ASP A 37 -9.49 3.81 -41.28
C ASP A 37 -10.41 3.24 -40.19
N GLU A 38 -11.47 2.56 -40.61
CA GLU A 38 -12.50 1.99 -39.74
C GLU A 38 -12.08 0.60 -39.25
N THR A 39 -11.64 0.49 -38.00
CA THR A 39 -11.43 -0.83 -37.36
C THR A 39 -12.72 -1.30 -36.69
N GLN A 40 -13.27 -2.40 -37.21
CA GLN A 40 -14.58 -2.94 -36.85
C GLN A 40 -14.64 -3.44 -35.40
N THR A 41 -15.63 -2.98 -34.64
CA THR A 41 -15.98 -3.56 -33.34
C THR A 41 -16.94 -4.73 -33.55
N GLN A 42 -16.49 -5.97 -33.34
CA GLN A 42 -17.39 -7.14 -33.32
C GLN A 42 -18.03 -7.28 -31.93
N SER A 43 -19.36 -7.23 -31.88
CA SER A 43 -20.13 -7.57 -30.68
C SER A 43 -20.30 -9.09 -30.58
N HIS A 44 -20.00 -9.65 -29.40
CA HIS A 44 -20.33 -11.04 -29.09
C HIS A 44 -21.58 -11.13 -28.21
N ASP A 45 -22.52 -11.97 -28.67
CA ASP A 45 -23.84 -12.22 -28.10
C ASP A 45 -23.73 -12.97 -26.76
N LEU A 46 -24.04 -12.31 -25.64
CA LEU A 46 -24.06 -12.91 -24.30
C LEU A 46 -25.37 -13.67 -24.09
N ARG A 47 -25.37 -14.98 -24.38
CA ARG A 47 -26.48 -15.86 -24.02
C ARG A 47 -26.24 -16.50 -22.66
N SER A 48 -27.30 -16.51 -21.86
CA SER A 48 -27.35 -17.02 -20.49
C SER A 48 -27.04 -18.51 -20.40
N ILE A 49 -26.28 -18.86 -19.37
CA ILE A 49 -26.17 -20.23 -18.84
C ILE A 49 -26.48 -20.13 -17.35
N GLU A 50 -27.70 -20.50 -16.98
CA GLU A 50 -28.07 -20.81 -15.60
C GLU A 50 -27.83 -22.29 -15.36
N GLU A 51 -27.03 -22.63 -14.35
CA GLU A 51 -26.88 -24.00 -13.83
C GLU A 51 -27.12 -23.94 -12.30
N PRO A 52 -27.88 -24.87 -11.72
CA PRO A 52 -28.36 -24.74 -10.34
C PRO A 52 -27.28 -25.05 -9.29
N PHE A 53 -27.30 -24.30 -8.18
CA PHE A 53 -26.49 -24.59 -7.01
C PHE A 53 -27.03 -25.81 -6.26
N ASP A 54 -26.26 -26.90 -6.25
CA ASP A 54 -26.55 -28.08 -5.43
C ASP A 54 -25.50 -28.27 -4.31
N SER A 55 -25.91 -28.94 -3.23
CA SER A 55 -25.30 -28.88 -1.89
C SER A 55 -23.77 -29.04 -1.77
N VAL A 56 -23.12 -28.14 -1.01
CA VAL A 56 -21.73 -28.30 -0.55
C VAL A 56 -21.65 -29.37 0.55
N LYS A 57 -20.86 -30.41 0.34
CA LYS A 57 -20.43 -31.36 1.39
C LYS A 57 -18.95 -31.12 1.72
N ASN A 58 -18.63 -31.09 3.01
CA ASN A 58 -17.24 -31.04 3.48
C ASN A 58 -16.47 -32.27 2.99
N VAL A 59 -15.26 -32.05 2.46
CA VAL A 59 -14.28 -33.09 2.17
C VAL A 59 -12.93 -32.64 2.75
N GLU A 60 -12.42 -33.39 3.72
CA GLU A 60 -11.06 -33.21 4.22
C GLU A 60 -10.06 -33.66 3.13
N GLY A 61 -9.41 -32.68 2.48
CA GLY A 61 -8.48 -32.92 1.38
C GLY A 61 -7.01 -32.82 1.80
N SER A 62 -6.40 -33.93 2.20
CA SER A 62 -4.93 -34.00 2.33
C SER A 62 -4.28 -34.08 0.94
N VAL A 63 -3.58 -33.03 0.52
CA VAL A 63 -2.90 -33.00 -0.79
C VAL A 63 -1.54 -33.68 -0.70
N VAL A 64 -1.39 -34.83 -1.37
CA VAL A 64 -0.10 -35.47 -1.62
C VAL A 64 0.28 -35.28 -3.09
N VAL A 65 1.40 -34.61 -3.35
CA VAL A 65 2.02 -34.55 -4.69
C VAL A 65 3.40 -35.20 -4.59
N ARG A 66 3.62 -36.27 -5.36
CA ARG A 66 4.94 -36.89 -5.57
C ARG A 66 5.34 -36.71 -7.04
N TYR A 67 6.50 -36.09 -7.28
CA TYR A 67 7.23 -36.27 -8.54
C TYR A 67 8.74 -36.10 -8.32
N GLY A 68 9.52 -36.98 -8.98
CA GLY A 68 10.88 -36.75 -9.46
C GLY A 68 11.99 -36.44 -8.44
N GLU A 69 12.99 -37.33 -8.34
CA GLU A 69 14.30 -36.94 -7.80
C GLU A 69 14.94 -35.85 -8.67
N ILE A 70 15.24 -34.70 -8.07
CA ILE A 70 16.28 -33.78 -8.56
C ILE A 70 17.18 -33.50 -7.37
N GLU A 71 18.40 -34.06 -7.39
CA GLU A 71 19.41 -33.77 -6.38
C GLU A 71 19.83 -32.30 -6.41
N LYS A 72 20.10 -31.74 -5.22
CA LYS A 72 20.97 -30.57 -4.96
C LYS A 72 20.66 -29.29 -5.74
N MET A 73 19.84 -28.43 -5.13
CA MET A 73 20.34 -27.12 -4.68
C MET A 73 19.74 -26.78 -3.31
N LYS A 74 20.57 -26.25 -2.39
CA LYS A 74 20.16 -25.77 -1.07
C LYS A 74 19.81 -24.27 -1.15
N GLU A 75 18.95 -23.83 -0.23
CA GLU A 75 18.65 -22.42 0.09
C GLU A 75 17.91 -21.60 -0.99
N ALA A 76 16.58 -21.73 -0.99
CA ALA A 76 15.68 -20.70 -1.50
C ALA A 76 15.39 -19.66 -0.39
N ARG A 77 15.71 -18.38 -0.64
CA ARG A 77 15.35 -17.22 0.20
C ARG A 77 14.19 -16.46 -0.48
N LEU A 78 13.67 -15.39 0.14
CA LEU A 78 12.48 -14.67 -0.36
C LEU A 78 12.83 -13.25 -0.81
N GLY A 79 12.51 -12.91 -2.06
CA GLY A 79 12.28 -11.53 -2.51
C GLY A 79 13.10 -11.07 -3.73
N LEU A 80 12.40 -10.84 -4.85
CA LEU A 80 12.84 -10.24 -6.13
C LEU A 80 14.03 -10.90 -6.85
N GLY A 81 13.92 -11.03 -8.18
CA GLY A 81 14.75 -11.85 -9.08
C GLY A 81 16.29 -11.81 -8.88
N PRO A 82 17.01 -12.87 -9.31
CA PRO A 82 18.43 -13.04 -9.01
C PRO A 82 19.26 -11.88 -9.58
N GLY A 83 19.99 -11.14 -8.72
CA GLY A 83 21.04 -10.26 -9.21
C GLY A 83 21.60 -9.11 -8.36
N ARG A 84 21.02 -8.70 -7.22
CA ARG A 84 21.43 -7.44 -6.54
C ARG A 84 22.00 -7.55 -5.12
N GLY A 85 22.79 -8.59 -4.86
CA GLY A 85 23.69 -8.66 -3.70
C GLY A 85 23.22 -9.58 -2.57
N PRO A 86 23.94 -9.61 -1.43
CA PRO A 86 23.80 -10.64 -0.40
C PRO A 86 22.45 -10.64 0.36
N ASN A 87 21.64 -9.59 0.18
CA ASN A 87 20.36 -9.39 0.86
C ASN A 87 19.14 -9.41 -0.08
N GLU A 88 19.32 -9.68 -1.38
CA GLU A 88 18.19 -9.87 -2.31
C GLU A 88 17.94 -11.35 -2.57
N GLY A 89 16.67 -11.76 -2.44
CA GLY A 89 16.26 -13.14 -2.15
C GLY A 89 15.78 -13.96 -3.33
N GLY A 90 15.76 -13.43 -4.56
CA GLY A 90 15.22 -14.13 -5.72
C GLY A 90 13.68 -14.09 -5.79
N GLY A 91 13.16 -14.11 -7.02
CA GLY A 91 11.75 -14.42 -7.25
C GLY A 91 11.58 -15.93 -7.23
N LEU A 92 10.86 -16.47 -6.25
CA LEU A 92 10.47 -17.88 -6.23
C LEU A 92 9.15 -18.04 -7.00
N SER A 93 9.17 -18.79 -8.10
CA SER A 93 7.96 -19.17 -8.86
C SER A 93 7.19 -20.34 -8.22
N VAL A 94 7.69 -20.89 -7.11
CA VAL A 94 7.10 -22.02 -6.39
C VAL A 94 6.91 -21.63 -4.91
N PRO A 95 5.68 -21.78 -4.36
CA PRO A 95 5.42 -21.52 -2.94
C PRO A 95 6.40 -22.26 -2.02
N SER A 96 7.04 -21.51 -1.12
CA SER A 96 8.13 -22.02 -0.27
C SER A 96 7.91 -21.62 1.18
N LYS A 97 8.11 -22.56 2.11
CA LYS A 97 7.91 -22.31 3.54
C LYS A 97 8.92 -21.31 4.08
N VAL A 98 8.44 -20.25 4.74
CA VAL A 98 9.25 -19.26 5.47
C VAL A 98 9.88 -19.91 6.71
N LYS A 99 11.02 -20.60 6.56
CA LYS A 99 11.62 -21.40 7.66
C LYS A 99 12.07 -20.57 8.87
N ALA A 100 12.31 -19.28 8.68
CA ALA A 100 12.69 -18.36 9.75
C ALA A 100 11.52 -17.99 10.69
N LEU A 101 10.26 -18.11 10.24
CA LEU A 101 9.10 -18.07 11.14
C LEU A 101 8.94 -19.43 11.81
N THR A 102 9.40 -19.49 13.07
CA THR A 102 9.33 -20.68 13.93
C THR A 102 8.04 -20.74 14.76
N VAL A 103 7.28 -19.66 14.78
CA VAL A 103 6.04 -19.47 15.55
C VAL A 103 4.77 -19.67 14.68
N PRO A 104 3.64 -20.11 15.25
CA PRO A 104 2.37 -20.21 14.52
C PRO A 104 1.86 -18.84 14.04
N VAL A 105 1.60 -18.73 12.74
CA VAL A 105 1.06 -17.52 12.09
C VAL A 105 -0.46 -17.65 11.95
N ALA A 106 -1.19 -16.61 12.35
CA ALA A 106 -2.64 -16.49 12.21
C ALA A 106 -3.04 -15.80 10.90
N SER A 107 -2.33 -14.74 10.50
CA SER A 107 -2.57 -14.02 9.26
C SER A 107 -1.30 -13.37 8.70
N VAL A 108 -1.34 -12.99 7.43
CA VAL A 108 -0.27 -12.26 6.73
C VAL A 108 -0.85 -11.11 5.94
N SER A 109 -0.07 -10.04 5.78
CA SER A 109 -0.38 -8.90 4.92
C SER A 109 0.88 -8.50 4.14
N CYS A 110 0.71 -8.15 2.86
CA CYS A 110 1.80 -7.81 1.96
C CYS A 110 1.65 -6.36 1.50
N GLY A 111 2.69 -5.55 1.70
CA GLY A 111 2.79 -4.23 1.09
C GLY A 111 3.49 -4.28 -0.25
N GLY A 112 3.92 -3.13 -0.77
CA GLY A 112 4.59 -3.06 -2.09
C GLY A 112 5.86 -3.91 -2.19
N PHE A 113 6.72 -3.85 -1.16
CA PHE A 113 8.00 -4.57 -1.12
C PHE A 113 8.34 -5.15 0.28
N PHE A 114 7.34 -5.29 1.14
CA PHE A 114 7.50 -5.81 2.51
C PHE A 114 6.32 -6.70 2.90
N THR A 115 6.49 -7.50 3.95
CA THR A 115 5.48 -8.43 4.46
C THR A 115 5.39 -8.34 5.97
N MET A 116 4.17 -8.40 6.49
CA MET A 116 3.90 -8.57 7.91
C MET A 116 3.17 -9.89 8.15
N ALA A 117 3.49 -10.54 9.26
CA ALA A 117 2.85 -11.75 9.76
C ALA A 117 2.40 -11.50 11.20
N LEU A 118 1.14 -11.84 11.48
CA LEU A 118 0.56 -11.80 12.81
C LEU A 118 0.57 -13.22 13.38
N THR A 119 1.17 -13.42 14.55
CA THR A 119 1.18 -14.73 15.22
C THR A 119 -0.16 -15.03 15.89
N GLN A 120 -0.42 -16.30 16.23
CA GLN A 120 -1.60 -16.69 17.01
C GLN A 120 -1.64 -16.02 18.40
N GLU A 121 -0.47 -15.71 18.97
CA GLU A 121 -0.32 -14.97 20.23
C GLU A 121 -0.48 -13.44 20.07
N GLY A 122 -0.70 -12.94 18.85
CA GLY A 122 -0.90 -11.51 18.58
C GLY A 122 0.38 -10.69 18.44
N GLN A 123 1.54 -11.32 18.19
CA GLN A 123 2.78 -10.61 17.91
C GLN A 123 2.92 -10.25 16.43
N LEU A 124 3.43 -9.06 16.13
CA LEU A 124 3.72 -8.62 14.77
C LEU A 124 5.19 -8.86 14.40
N TRP A 125 5.40 -9.69 13.38
CA TRP A 125 6.68 -9.96 12.74
C TRP A 125 6.67 -9.40 11.33
N ASN A 126 7.76 -8.81 10.85
CA ASN A 126 7.82 -8.28 9.49
C ASN A 126 9.21 -8.43 8.84
N TRP A 127 9.29 -8.23 7.52
CA TRP A 127 10.52 -8.28 6.72
C TRP A 127 10.30 -7.64 5.34
N GLY A 128 11.39 -7.39 4.60
CA GLY A 128 11.41 -6.80 3.27
C GLY A 128 12.09 -5.44 3.23
N ALA A 129 11.62 -4.57 2.34
CA ALA A 129 12.05 -3.18 2.24
C ALA A 129 11.67 -2.37 3.49
N ASN A 130 12.49 -1.38 3.84
CA ASN A 130 12.31 -0.53 5.02
C ASN A 130 12.75 0.93 4.78
N SER A 131 12.91 1.35 3.52
CA SER A 131 13.47 2.67 3.16
C SER A 131 12.61 3.85 3.65
N ASN A 132 11.31 3.63 3.86
CA ASN A 132 10.38 4.59 4.44
C ASN A 132 9.96 4.21 5.87
N TYR A 133 10.72 3.34 6.54
CA TYR A 133 10.41 2.78 7.87
C TYR A 133 9.19 1.83 7.90
N GLU A 134 8.87 1.16 6.79
CA GLU A 134 7.75 0.22 6.65
C GLU A 134 7.72 -0.89 7.72
N LEU A 135 8.88 -1.25 8.27
CA LEU A 135 9.03 -2.27 9.30
C LEU A 135 8.86 -1.74 10.74
N GLY A 136 8.88 -0.42 10.95
CA GLY A 136 8.50 0.20 12.23
C GLY A 136 9.46 -0.02 13.40
N ARG A 137 10.75 -0.25 13.14
CA ARG A 137 11.74 -0.65 14.17
C ARG A 137 12.58 0.49 14.76
N GLY A 138 12.33 1.73 14.36
CA GLY A 138 13.18 2.89 14.68
C GLY A 138 14.35 3.11 13.72
N ASP A 139 14.52 2.23 12.72
CA ASP A 139 15.54 2.31 11.67
C ASP A 139 14.92 2.08 10.28
N ASN A 140 15.68 2.41 9.23
CA ASN A 140 15.30 2.20 7.82
C ASN A 140 16.05 1.04 7.16
N LEU A 141 16.54 0.07 7.95
CA LEU A 141 17.28 -1.09 7.47
C LEU A 141 16.31 -2.20 7.06
N GLY A 142 16.33 -2.55 5.77
CA GLY A 142 15.58 -3.69 5.24
C GLY A 142 16.30 -5.02 5.50
N GLY A 143 15.57 -6.12 5.29
CA GLY A 143 16.14 -7.47 5.43
C GLY A 143 15.13 -8.56 5.10
N TRP A 144 15.59 -9.73 4.68
CA TRP A 144 14.73 -10.85 4.30
C TRP A 144 14.29 -11.72 5.49
N GLU A 145 14.89 -11.53 6.67
CA GLU A 145 14.56 -12.29 7.88
C GLU A 145 13.36 -11.67 8.63
N PRO A 146 12.31 -12.46 8.93
CA PRO A 146 11.22 -12.09 9.83
C PRO A 146 11.74 -11.77 11.22
N ILE A 147 11.51 -10.55 11.70
CA ILE A 147 11.91 -10.06 13.03
C ILE A 147 10.69 -9.36 13.67
N PRO A 148 10.44 -9.54 14.98
CA PRO A 148 9.35 -8.85 15.69
C PRO A 148 9.62 -7.34 15.80
N VAL A 149 8.57 -6.53 15.90
CA VAL A 149 8.69 -5.07 16.11
C VAL A 149 8.91 -4.77 17.61
N PRO A 150 10.08 -4.23 18.03
CA PRO A 150 10.41 -4.13 19.46
C PRO A 150 9.48 -3.23 20.27
N SER A 151 8.98 -2.15 19.67
CA SER A 151 8.05 -1.21 20.34
C SER A 151 6.63 -1.76 20.53
N LEU A 152 6.34 -2.97 20.04
CA LEU A 152 5.09 -3.70 20.25
C LEU A 152 5.24 -4.87 21.24
N GLU A 153 6.36 -4.97 21.96
CA GLU A 153 6.51 -5.98 23.01
C GLU A 153 5.43 -5.81 24.09
N GLY A 154 4.68 -6.89 24.36
CA GLY A 154 3.55 -6.88 25.28
C GLY A 154 2.24 -6.31 24.73
N VAL A 155 2.22 -5.73 23.51
CA VAL A 155 1.00 -5.24 22.86
C VAL A 155 0.37 -6.36 22.03
N ARG A 156 -0.89 -6.71 22.32
CA ARG A 156 -1.61 -7.75 21.57
C ARG A 156 -2.26 -7.17 20.31
N ILE A 157 -1.78 -7.57 19.15
CA ILE A 157 -2.33 -7.18 17.84
C ILE A 157 -3.40 -8.19 17.41
N THR A 158 -4.51 -7.69 16.87
CA THR A 158 -5.66 -8.48 16.40
C THR A 158 -5.83 -8.45 14.88
N GLN A 159 -5.40 -7.37 14.22
CA GLN A 159 -5.38 -7.25 12.76
C GLN A 159 -4.15 -6.47 12.28
N ILE A 160 -3.69 -6.80 11.07
CA ILE A 160 -2.60 -6.12 10.36
C ILE A 160 -3.06 -5.76 8.94
N ALA A 161 -2.63 -4.60 8.44
CA ALA A 161 -2.86 -4.19 7.05
C ALA A 161 -1.64 -3.45 6.49
N CYS A 162 -1.25 -3.76 5.26
CA CYS A 162 -0.12 -3.13 4.56
C CYS A 162 -0.66 -2.36 3.34
N GLY A 163 -0.23 -1.11 3.20
CA GLY A 163 -0.38 -0.37 1.95
C GLY A 163 0.86 -0.50 1.07
N GLY A 164 1.02 0.41 0.10
CA GLY A 164 2.19 0.42 -0.78
C GLY A 164 3.50 0.55 0.00
N TYR A 165 3.56 1.53 0.91
CA TYR A 165 4.76 1.88 1.69
C TYR A 165 4.44 2.24 3.16
N HIS A 166 3.29 1.80 3.68
CA HIS A 166 2.88 2.07 5.06
C HIS A 166 2.17 0.87 5.67
N SER A 167 2.09 0.89 6.99
CA SER A 167 1.60 -0.23 7.79
C SER A 167 0.58 0.27 8.81
N LEU A 168 -0.47 -0.53 9.03
CA LEU A 168 -1.43 -0.37 10.11
C LEU A 168 -1.48 -1.66 10.96
N ALA A 169 -1.71 -1.49 12.25
CA ALA A 169 -2.08 -2.56 13.16
C ALA A 169 -3.25 -2.13 14.05
N LEU A 170 -4.14 -3.08 14.35
CA LEU A 170 -5.24 -2.94 15.29
C LEU A 170 -4.88 -3.71 16.56
N THR A 171 -4.96 -3.06 17.72
CA THR A 171 -4.71 -3.72 19.02
C THR A 171 -5.97 -4.40 19.56
N GLU A 172 -5.85 -5.22 20.60
CA GLU A 172 -6.98 -5.84 21.29
C GLU A 172 -7.90 -4.82 21.98
N GLU A 173 -7.35 -3.67 22.39
CA GLU A 173 -8.10 -2.55 22.97
C GLU A 173 -8.87 -1.73 21.92
N GLY A 174 -8.74 -2.06 20.62
CA GLY A 174 -9.40 -1.35 19.52
C GLY A 174 -8.68 -0.09 19.06
N LYS A 175 -7.40 0.10 19.42
CA LYS A 175 -6.56 1.22 18.98
C LYS A 175 -5.93 0.94 17.62
N VAL A 176 -5.80 1.96 16.78
CA VAL A 176 -5.10 1.86 15.49
C VAL A 176 -3.72 2.49 15.59
N LEU A 177 -2.69 1.72 15.23
CA LEU A 177 -1.31 2.16 15.12
C LEU A 177 -0.93 2.29 13.65
N SER A 178 -0.17 3.33 13.27
CA SER A 178 0.33 3.56 11.92
C SER A 178 1.83 3.85 11.88
N TRP A 179 2.51 3.38 10.82
CA TRP A 179 3.92 3.69 10.57
C TRP A 179 4.32 3.50 9.09
N GLY A 180 5.56 3.90 8.76
CA GLY A 180 6.09 3.89 7.39
C GLY A 180 5.99 5.25 6.70
N HIS A 181 5.75 5.24 5.39
CA HIS A 181 5.65 6.43 4.55
C HIS A 181 4.43 7.30 4.88
N GLY A 182 4.64 8.61 5.06
CA GLY A 182 3.59 9.58 5.39
C GLY A 182 3.27 10.60 4.31
N GLY A 183 3.98 10.63 3.18
CA GLY A 183 3.92 11.73 2.19
C GLY A 183 2.57 11.96 1.50
N HIS A 184 1.62 11.04 1.61
CA HIS A 184 0.23 11.18 1.15
C HIS A 184 -0.79 11.20 2.31
N GLY A 185 -0.36 11.46 3.55
CA GLY A 185 -1.23 11.51 4.72
C GLY A 185 -1.76 10.16 5.20
N GLN A 186 -1.33 9.04 4.61
CA GLN A 186 -1.86 7.68 4.87
C GLN A 186 -1.69 7.17 6.31
N LEU A 187 -0.93 7.88 7.15
CA LEU A 187 -0.73 7.58 8.56
C LEU A 187 -1.80 8.18 9.47
N GLY A 188 -2.60 9.13 8.98
CA GLY A 188 -3.77 9.67 9.71
C GLY A 188 -3.44 10.58 10.91
N ASN A 189 -2.17 10.95 11.08
CA ASN A 189 -1.64 11.64 12.26
C ASN A 189 -1.47 13.17 12.07
N ALA A 190 -2.31 13.79 11.24
CA ALA A 190 -2.24 15.21 10.89
C ALA A 190 -0.89 15.68 10.29
N SER A 191 -0.07 14.74 9.79
CA SER A 191 1.28 15.00 9.28
C SER A 191 1.52 14.34 7.93
N LEU A 192 2.56 14.81 7.24
CA LEU A 192 3.12 14.20 6.03
C LEU A 192 4.49 13.53 6.27
N ARG A 193 4.93 13.47 7.53
CA ARG A 193 6.22 12.86 7.90
C ARG A 193 6.08 11.36 8.07
N ASN A 194 7.06 10.62 7.54
CA ASN A 194 7.21 9.20 7.83
C ASN A 194 7.32 8.95 9.34
N GLN A 195 6.80 7.82 9.82
CA GLN A 195 6.88 7.40 11.22
C GLN A 195 7.76 6.17 11.34
N GLN A 196 8.78 6.26 12.20
CA GLN A 196 9.84 5.24 12.32
C GLN A 196 9.42 4.02 13.16
N VAL A 197 8.37 4.19 13.97
CA VAL A 197 7.78 3.20 14.87
C VAL A 197 6.25 3.28 14.79
N PRO A 198 5.51 2.21 15.12
CA PRO A 198 4.06 2.26 15.32
C PRO A 198 3.66 3.38 16.29
N THR A 199 2.86 4.32 15.79
CA THR A 199 2.32 5.46 16.56
C THR A 199 0.79 5.40 16.51
N GLU A 200 0.13 5.68 17.65
CA GLU A 200 -1.33 5.69 17.72
C GLU A 200 -1.95 6.82 16.89
N ILE A 201 -3.05 6.51 16.19
CA ILE A 201 -3.84 7.52 15.47
C ILE A 201 -4.79 8.20 16.48
N GLU A 202 -4.30 9.24 17.14
CA GLU A 202 -5.04 10.02 18.16
C GLU A 202 -6.45 10.45 17.72
N ALA A 203 -6.65 10.73 16.42
CA ALA A 203 -7.95 11.09 15.85
C ALA A 203 -9.01 9.95 15.88
N LEU A 204 -8.61 8.73 16.23
CA LEU A 204 -9.48 7.55 16.43
C LEU A 204 -9.45 7.04 17.89
N ALA A 205 -8.72 7.68 18.80
CA ALA A 205 -8.51 7.17 20.17
C ALA A 205 -9.79 7.19 21.04
N ASP A 206 -10.80 7.97 20.65
CA ASP A 206 -12.14 7.98 21.28
C ASP A 206 -13.09 6.91 20.69
N LYS A 207 -12.64 6.13 19.70
CA LYS A 207 -13.45 5.15 18.95
C LYS A 207 -12.94 3.74 19.17
N LYS A 208 -13.86 2.79 19.26
CA LYS A 208 -13.51 1.37 19.28
C LYS A 208 -13.48 0.84 17.86
N ILE A 209 -12.27 0.75 17.30
CA ILE A 209 -12.07 0.18 15.95
C ILE A 209 -12.12 -1.35 16.02
N VAL A 210 -12.76 -1.96 15.03
CA VAL A 210 -12.89 -3.43 14.90
C VAL A 210 -12.38 -3.97 13.56
N PHE A 211 -12.08 -3.09 12.61
CA PHE A 211 -11.54 -3.46 11.31
C PHE A 211 -10.64 -2.35 10.77
N ILE A 212 -9.52 -2.70 10.13
CA ILE A 212 -8.61 -1.82 9.40
C ILE A 212 -8.34 -2.33 7.99
N ALA A 213 -8.07 -1.42 7.06
CA ALA A 213 -7.63 -1.73 5.71
C ALA A 213 -6.65 -0.68 5.17
N CYS A 214 -5.81 -1.10 4.22
CA CYS A 214 -4.91 -0.23 3.47
C CYS A 214 -5.15 -0.39 1.97
N GLY A 215 -5.00 0.71 1.24
CA GLY A 215 -4.82 0.73 -0.20
C GLY A 215 -3.39 1.14 -0.56
N GLY A 216 -3.15 1.56 -1.80
CA GLY A 216 -1.82 1.96 -2.25
C GLY A 216 -1.20 3.11 -1.42
N SER A 217 -1.95 4.21 -1.28
CA SER A 217 -1.56 5.42 -0.53
C SER A 217 -2.70 5.94 0.37
N SER A 218 -3.64 5.08 0.72
CA SER A 218 -4.84 5.42 1.50
C SER A 218 -5.11 4.32 2.53
N SER A 219 -5.94 4.65 3.52
CA SER A 219 -6.19 3.83 4.71
C SER A 219 -7.65 3.93 5.14
N ALA A 220 -8.15 2.91 5.84
CA ALA A 220 -9.47 2.93 6.44
C ALA A 220 -9.52 2.21 7.79
N ALA A 221 -10.52 2.58 8.59
CA ALA A 221 -10.92 1.93 9.82
C ALA A 221 -12.46 1.86 9.89
N ILE A 222 -12.99 0.84 10.58
CA ILE A 222 -14.43 0.69 10.86
C ILE A 222 -14.64 0.59 12.38
N THR A 223 -15.56 1.38 12.93
CA THR A 223 -15.95 1.33 14.36
C THR A 223 -16.88 0.14 14.65
N ASP A 224 -17.01 -0.29 15.92
CA ASP A 224 -18.00 -1.30 16.31
C ASP A 224 -19.47 -0.85 16.10
N GLY A 225 -19.68 0.47 15.99
CA GLY A 225 -20.92 1.08 15.50
C GLY A 225 -21.23 0.75 14.03
N GLY A 226 -20.20 0.47 13.22
CA GLY A 226 -20.30 0.27 11.77
C GLY A 226 -19.99 1.52 10.93
N GLU A 227 -19.33 2.53 11.51
CA GLU A 227 -18.95 3.75 10.80
C GLU A 227 -17.63 3.54 10.05
N LEU A 228 -17.58 3.90 8.77
CA LEU A 228 -16.37 3.87 7.96
C LEU A 228 -15.61 5.20 8.05
N TRP A 229 -14.33 5.13 8.35
CA TRP A 229 -13.39 6.25 8.37
C TRP A 229 -12.28 5.99 7.36
N MET A 230 -11.95 6.99 6.53
CA MET A 230 -10.91 6.88 5.49
C MET A 230 -9.95 8.07 5.52
N TRP A 231 -8.71 7.87 5.08
CA TRP A 231 -7.69 8.93 4.98
C TRP A 231 -6.56 8.56 4.00
N GLY A 232 -5.66 9.51 3.74
CA GLY A 232 -4.53 9.38 2.83
C GLY A 232 -4.73 10.11 1.50
N ASN A 233 -4.25 9.54 0.41
CA ASN A 233 -4.45 10.08 -0.93
C ASN A 233 -5.95 10.10 -1.27
N ALA A 234 -6.43 11.24 -1.75
CA ALA A 234 -7.81 11.49 -2.16
C ALA A 234 -7.90 12.07 -3.58
N LYS A 235 -6.78 12.23 -4.28
CA LYS A 235 -6.69 12.84 -5.61
C LYS A 235 -7.59 12.20 -6.66
N ASP A 236 -7.79 10.88 -6.58
CA ASP A 236 -8.63 10.11 -7.50
C ASP A 236 -10.05 9.88 -6.90
N PHE A 237 -10.44 10.68 -5.91
CA PHE A 237 -11.67 10.56 -5.11
C PHE A 237 -11.81 9.24 -4.33
N GLN A 238 -10.71 8.48 -4.17
CA GLN A 238 -10.71 7.11 -3.62
C GLN A 238 -11.17 6.99 -2.14
N LEU A 239 -11.36 8.11 -1.43
CA LEU A 239 -11.90 8.13 -0.07
C LEU A 239 -13.44 8.23 -0.01
N GLY A 240 -14.12 8.45 -1.14
CA GLY A 240 -15.59 8.48 -1.21
C GLY A 240 -16.25 9.67 -0.51
N VAL A 241 -15.52 10.74 -0.20
CA VAL A 241 -16.04 11.94 0.48
C VAL A 241 -15.89 13.15 -0.45
N PRO A 242 -16.99 13.81 -0.86
CA PRO A 242 -16.93 14.99 -1.72
C PRO A 242 -16.20 16.18 -1.07
N GLY A 243 -15.49 16.96 -1.88
CA GLY A 243 -14.90 18.25 -1.45
C GLY A 243 -13.62 18.17 -0.61
N LEU A 244 -13.02 16.98 -0.44
CA LEU A 244 -11.73 16.85 0.23
C LEU A 244 -10.56 17.48 -0.56
N PRO A 245 -9.47 17.89 0.12
CA PRO A 245 -8.18 18.18 -0.53
C PRO A 245 -7.57 16.90 -1.13
N GLU A 246 -6.63 17.03 -2.09
CA GLU A 246 -5.95 15.87 -2.71
C GLU A 246 -5.26 14.92 -1.70
N ILE A 247 -4.89 15.43 -0.53
CA ILE A 247 -4.27 14.66 0.56
C ILE A 247 -5.03 14.94 1.85
N GLN A 248 -5.59 13.88 2.44
CA GLN A 248 -6.35 13.92 3.68
C GLN A 248 -5.51 13.31 4.81
N THR A 249 -4.88 14.15 5.64
CA THR A 249 -3.92 13.74 6.69
C THR A 249 -4.54 13.24 7.99
N CYS A 250 -5.87 13.34 8.14
CA CYS A 250 -6.63 12.88 9.29
C CYS A 250 -7.79 11.98 8.83
N PRO A 251 -8.15 10.92 9.58
CA PRO A 251 -9.39 10.16 9.38
C PRO A 251 -10.61 11.07 9.20
N VAL A 252 -11.37 10.85 8.12
CA VAL A 252 -12.66 11.49 7.87
C VAL A 252 -13.72 10.41 7.70
N GLN A 253 -14.92 10.67 8.24
CA GLN A 253 -16.04 9.74 8.17
C GLN A 253 -16.65 9.73 6.76
N VAL A 254 -17.01 8.54 6.29
CA VAL A 254 -17.56 8.31 4.96
C VAL A 254 -19.08 8.15 5.06
N ASN A 255 -19.82 9.18 4.66
CA ASN A 255 -21.26 9.33 4.95
C ASN A 255 -22.18 9.18 3.71
N PHE A 256 -21.68 8.73 2.55
CA PHE A 256 -22.47 8.73 1.30
C PHE A 256 -23.67 7.76 1.27
N LEU A 257 -23.82 6.89 2.27
CA LEU A 257 -24.89 5.87 2.34
C LEU A 257 -26.07 6.25 3.25
N THR A 258 -26.12 7.48 3.78
CA THR A 258 -27.18 7.92 4.73
C THR A 258 -28.25 8.83 4.15
N GLU A 259 -28.02 9.48 2.99
CA GLU A 259 -28.89 10.59 2.54
C GLU A 259 -29.67 10.35 1.23
N GLU A 260 -29.22 9.44 0.34
CA GLU A 260 -29.76 9.37 -1.03
C GLU A 260 -30.62 8.14 -1.37
N ASP A 261 -30.54 7.03 -0.62
CA ASP A 261 -31.06 5.74 -1.09
C ASP A 261 -32.41 5.27 -0.50
N GLU A 262 -32.96 5.97 0.50
CA GLU A 262 -34.16 5.56 1.26
C GLU A 262 -34.07 4.17 1.94
N LEU A 263 -32.94 3.47 1.86
CA LEU A 263 -32.76 2.08 2.32
C LEU A 263 -32.52 1.95 3.83
N GLY A 264 -32.88 2.96 4.62
CA GLY A 264 -32.76 2.97 6.08
C GLY A 264 -31.32 2.94 6.64
N PRO A 265 -31.16 2.74 7.96
CA PRO A 265 -29.85 2.70 8.59
C PRO A 265 -29.05 1.46 8.18
N HIS A 266 -27.74 1.64 8.00
CA HIS A 266 -26.81 0.59 7.62
C HIS A 266 -25.61 0.55 8.58
N LYS A 267 -24.86 -0.54 8.55
CA LYS A 267 -23.55 -0.69 9.20
C LYS A 267 -22.55 -1.21 8.20
N VAL A 268 -21.39 -0.58 8.09
CA VAL A 268 -20.26 -1.13 7.33
C VAL A 268 -19.65 -2.28 8.11
N ILE A 269 -19.46 -3.43 7.46
CA ILE A 269 -18.91 -4.65 8.07
C ILE A 269 -17.45 -4.85 7.66
N SER A 270 -17.12 -4.57 6.40
CA SER A 270 -15.78 -4.71 5.86
C SER A 270 -15.53 -3.72 4.74
N VAL A 271 -14.28 -3.31 4.57
CA VAL A 271 -13.82 -2.44 3.48
C VAL A 271 -12.57 -3.03 2.84
N SER A 272 -12.47 -2.91 1.51
CA SER A 272 -11.29 -3.24 0.73
C SER A 272 -10.89 -2.01 -0.09
N ILE A 273 -9.60 -1.69 -0.11
CA ILE A 273 -9.07 -0.50 -0.78
C ILE A 273 -8.02 -0.95 -1.80
N GLY A 274 -8.17 -0.51 -3.05
CA GLY A 274 -7.18 -0.71 -4.10
C GLY A 274 -6.14 0.40 -4.15
N ALA A 275 -5.53 0.60 -5.31
CA ALA A 275 -4.61 1.74 -5.52
C ALA A 275 -5.36 3.09 -5.51
N SER A 276 -6.54 3.14 -6.14
CA SER A 276 -7.33 4.35 -6.40
C SER A 276 -8.85 4.10 -6.32
N HIS A 277 -9.30 3.05 -5.65
CA HIS A 277 -10.72 2.74 -5.46
C HIS A 277 -10.95 2.09 -4.10
N ALA A 278 -12.19 2.10 -3.62
CA ALA A 278 -12.61 1.40 -2.42
C ALA A 278 -13.95 0.67 -2.65
N LEU A 279 -14.13 -0.45 -1.98
CA LEU A 279 -15.38 -1.22 -1.93
C LEU A 279 -15.70 -1.48 -0.46
N CYS A 280 -16.95 -1.28 -0.04
CA CYS A 280 -17.40 -1.65 1.29
C CYS A 280 -18.62 -2.58 1.23
N LEU A 281 -18.72 -3.47 2.21
CA LEU A 281 -19.89 -4.33 2.43
C LEU A 281 -20.68 -3.76 3.60
N VAL A 282 -21.99 -3.58 3.41
CA VAL A 282 -22.90 -3.08 4.44
C VAL A 282 -23.98 -4.09 4.78
N SER A 283 -24.37 -4.13 6.05
CA SER A 283 -25.62 -4.76 6.50
C SER A 283 -26.66 -3.68 6.79
N ARG A 284 -27.89 -3.94 6.35
CA ARG A 284 -29.08 -3.14 6.66
C ARG A 284 -30.00 -3.99 7.52
N SER A 285 -30.66 -3.36 8.48
CA SER A 285 -31.74 -3.97 9.26
C SER A 285 -33.06 -3.57 8.63
N HIS A 286 -33.86 -4.55 8.20
CA HIS A 286 -35.25 -4.36 7.74
C HIS A 286 -36.22 -4.50 8.92
#